data_AF-A0A9D2L4S0-F1
#
_entry.id   AF-A0A9D2L4S0-F1
#
_cell.length_a   1.000
_cell.length_b   1.000
_cell.length_c   1.000
_cell.angle_alpha   90.00
_cell.angle_beta   90.00
_cell.angle_gamma   90.00
#
_symmetry.space_group_name_H-M   'P 1'
#
loop_
_entity.id
_entity.type
_entity.pdbx_description
1 polymer ?
#
loop_
_entity_poly.entity_id
_entity_poly.type
_entity_poly.pdbx_seq_one_letter_code
_entity_poly.pdbx_strand_id
1 'polypeptide(L)'
;MEDYILREINKIGQLIEAILQKLGVMKGATQEEKLYAAAKEELLEKLKMNVEELPEGDEIVPYLRQKYEFTNADLEKFAELLFTLVPPAPDPDTRMRLVARIIGIYRYLEVHESSFSWNRYHILKELKNYTE
;
A
#
# COMPACT_ATOMS: atom_id res chain seq x y z
N MET A 1 10.64 -23.14 6.38
CA MET A 1 10.52 -22.51 5.05
C MET A 1 9.80 -21.16 5.12
N GLU A 2 8.92 -20.96 6.12
CA GLU A 2 8.33 -19.65 6.55
C GLU A 2 9.35 -18.51 6.74
N ASP A 3 10.56 -18.86 7.17
CA ASP A 3 11.60 -17.95 7.65
C ASP A 3 12.35 -17.19 6.54
N TYR A 4 12.16 -17.58 5.28
CA TYR A 4 12.73 -16.91 4.10
C TYR A 4 11.82 -15.78 3.61
N ILE A 5 10.51 -16.05 3.52
CA ILE A 5 9.51 -15.09 3.07
C ILE A 5 9.43 -13.93 4.05
N LEU A 6 9.37 -14.21 5.36
CA LEU A 6 9.37 -13.17 6.39
C LEU A 6 10.63 -12.29 6.36
N ARG A 7 11.77 -12.88 5.97
CA ARG A 7 13.03 -12.15 5.84
C ARG A 7 13.05 -11.24 4.61
N GLU A 8 12.54 -11.71 3.48
CA GLU A 8 12.43 -10.90 2.27
C GLU A 8 11.41 -9.76 2.46
N ILE A 9 10.29 -10.02 3.13
CA ILE A 9 9.31 -8.98 3.49
C ILE A 9 9.95 -7.91 4.40
N ASN A 10 10.70 -8.33 5.42
CA ASN A 10 11.40 -7.36 6.30
C ASN A 10 12.47 -6.55 5.54
N LYS A 11 13.18 -7.16 4.60
CA LYS A 11 14.12 -6.43 3.72
C LYS A 11 13.40 -5.44 2.82
N ILE A 12 12.24 -5.82 2.29
CA ILE A 12 11.39 -4.94 1.48
C ILE A 12 10.89 -3.76 2.34
N GLY A 13 10.42 -4.02 3.57
CA GLY A 13 10.02 -2.97 4.51
C GLY A 13 11.14 -1.99 4.86
N GLN A 14 12.36 -2.49 5.13
CA GLN A 14 13.53 -1.66 5.40
C GLN A 14 14.00 -0.86 4.17
N LEU A 15 13.90 -1.46 2.99
CA LEU A 15 14.23 -0.82 1.73
C LEU A 15 13.25 0.34 1.47
N ILE A 16 11.96 0.09 1.65
CA ILE A 16 10.90 1.11 1.52
C ILE A 16 11.14 2.25 2.52
N GLU A 17 11.44 1.95 3.79
CA GLU A 17 11.76 2.95 4.80
C GLU A 17 12.97 3.80 4.40
N ALA A 18 14.02 3.17 3.87
CA ALA A 18 15.20 3.86 3.37
C ALA A 18 14.92 4.74 2.14
N ILE A 19 14.01 4.32 1.25
CA ILE A 19 13.57 5.15 0.12
C ILE A 19 12.75 6.34 0.60
N LEU A 20 11.81 6.16 1.53
CA LEU A 20 11.02 7.26 2.10
C LEU A 20 11.90 8.30 2.80
N GLN A 21 12.90 7.85 3.56
CA GLN A 21 13.91 8.75 4.15
C GLN A 21 14.71 9.49 3.08
N LYS A 22 15.16 8.79 2.03
CA LYS A 22 15.96 9.38 0.95
C LYS A 22 15.16 10.37 0.11
N LEU A 23 13.87 10.12 -0.09
CA LEU A 23 12.96 11.00 -0.80
C LEU A 23 12.53 12.20 0.07
N GLY A 24 12.45 12.07 1.40
CA GLY A 24 12.23 13.21 2.31
C GLY A 24 13.36 14.26 2.28
N VAL A 25 14.53 13.93 1.70
CA VAL A 25 15.73 14.78 1.65
C VAL A 25 15.88 15.56 0.33
N MET A 26 15.25 15.14 -0.78
CA MET A 26 15.36 15.86 -2.06
C MET A 26 14.42 17.06 -2.13
N LYS A 27 14.76 18.14 -2.85
CA LYS A 27 13.88 19.31 -3.07
C LYS A 27 13.67 19.57 -4.57
N GLY A 28 12.41 19.70 -5.00
CA GLY A 28 11.98 20.38 -6.25
C GLY A 28 11.07 19.56 -7.18
N ALA A 29 10.09 20.19 -7.85
CA ALA A 29 8.72 19.73 -8.19
C ALA A 29 7.89 19.41 -6.92
N THR A 30 6.55 19.48 -6.94
CA THR A 30 5.75 19.16 -5.73
C THR A 30 6.25 17.83 -5.21
N GLN A 31 6.93 17.87 -4.06
CA GLN A 31 7.77 16.79 -3.54
C GLN A 31 7.00 15.45 -3.56
N GLU A 32 5.71 15.58 -3.32
CA GLU A 32 4.64 14.60 -3.37
C GLU A 32 4.53 13.85 -4.70
N GLU A 33 4.39 14.51 -5.85
CA GLU A 33 4.24 13.78 -7.13
C GLU A 33 5.50 12.96 -7.48
N LYS A 34 6.68 13.47 -7.13
CA LYS A 34 7.95 12.74 -7.30
C LYS A 34 8.06 11.57 -6.33
N LEU A 35 7.57 11.72 -5.09
CA LEU A 35 7.47 10.64 -4.12
C LEU A 35 6.58 9.51 -4.66
N TYR A 36 5.42 9.86 -5.21
CA TYR A 36 4.49 8.88 -5.78
C TYR A 36 5.11 8.13 -6.96
N ALA A 37 5.70 8.86 -7.92
CA ALA A 37 6.32 8.27 -9.10
C ALA A 37 7.47 7.31 -8.72
N ALA A 38 8.35 7.71 -7.80
CA ALA A 38 9.47 6.89 -7.35
C ALA A 38 9.01 5.62 -6.62
N ALA A 39 8.03 5.73 -5.72
CA ALA A 39 7.50 4.57 -5.01
C ALA A 39 6.82 3.57 -5.96
N LYS A 40 6.07 4.08 -6.95
CA LYS A 40 5.45 3.23 -7.98
C LYS A 40 6.48 2.52 -8.85
N GLU A 41 7.50 3.23 -9.30
CA GLU A 41 8.60 2.66 -10.09
C GLU A 41 9.30 1.55 -9.29
N GLU A 42 9.56 1.76 -8.01
CA GLU A 42 10.21 0.77 -7.17
C GLU A 42 9.36 -0.50 -6.94
N LEU A 43 8.06 -0.35 -6.70
CA LEU A 43 7.14 -1.48 -6.62
C LEU A 43 7.11 -2.28 -7.93
N LEU A 44 7.16 -1.59 -9.07
CA LEU A 44 7.23 -2.22 -10.38
C LEU A 44 8.57 -2.93 -10.60
N GLU A 45 9.69 -2.31 -10.28
CA GLU A 45 11.01 -2.87 -10.54
C GLU A 45 11.33 -4.07 -9.65
N LYS A 46 11.09 -3.93 -8.34
CA LYS A 46 11.51 -4.90 -7.34
C LYS A 46 10.49 -6.00 -7.10
N LEU A 47 9.21 -5.66 -7.11
CA LEU A 47 8.13 -6.60 -6.83
C LEU A 47 7.33 -6.99 -8.08
N LYS A 48 7.68 -6.45 -9.26
CA LYS A 48 6.90 -6.65 -10.51
C LYS A 48 5.43 -6.28 -10.33
N MET A 49 5.17 -5.30 -9.46
CA MET A 49 3.84 -4.86 -9.07
C MET A 49 3.55 -3.49 -9.65
N ASN A 50 2.72 -3.45 -10.68
CA ASN A 50 2.20 -2.19 -11.20
C ASN A 50 1.00 -1.75 -10.36
N VAL A 51 1.18 -0.70 -9.55
CA VAL A 51 0.13 -0.15 -8.67
C VAL A 51 -1.11 0.27 -9.45
N GLU A 52 -0.96 0.72 -10.70
CA GLU A 52 -2.07 1.16 -11.54
C GLU A 52 -2.94 0.01 -12.03
N GLU A 53 -2.37 -1.18 -12.16
CA GLU A 53 -3.05 -2.39 -12.64
C GLU A 53 -3.64 -3.24 -11.50
N LEU A 54 -3.48 -2.80 -10.25
CA LEU A 54 -4.05 -3.52 -9.12
C LEU A 54 -5.59 -3.42 -9.15
N PRO A 55 -6.30 -4.54 -8.98
CA PRO A 55 -7.75 -4.52 -8.89
C PRO A 55 -8.21 -3.77 -7.65
N GLU A 56 -9.42 -3.23 -7.71
CA GLU A 56 -10.05 -2.46 -6.65
C GLU A 56 -11.12 -3.29 -5.92
N GLY A 57 -11.53 -2.84 -4.73
CA GLY A 57 -12.63 -3.46 -3.99
C GLY A 57 -12.34 -4.91 -3.62
N ASP A 58 -13.35 -5.78 -3.74
CA ASP A 58 -13.29 -7.15 -3.22
C ASP A 58 -12.33 -8.06 -4.03
N GLU A 59 -11.93 -7.65 -5.23
CA GLU A 59 -11.03 -8.41 -6.11
C GLU A 59 -9.53 -8.23 -5.76
N ILE A 60 -9.18 -7.23 -4.95
CA ILE A 60 -7.78 -6.96 -4.61
C ILE A 60 -7.12 -8.10 -3.84
N VAL A 61 -7.82 -8.67 -2.86
CA VAL A 61 -7.25 -9.71 -2.00
C VAL A 61 -7.06 -11.04 -2.74
N PRO A 62 -8.04 -11.56 -3.49
CA PRO A 62 -7.83 -12.74 -4.35
C PRO A 62 -6.63 -12.56 -5.29
N TYR A 63 -6.49 -11.40 -5.92
CA TYR A 63 -5.37 -11.10 -6.81
C TYR A 63 -4.02 -11.12 -6.07
N LEU A 64 -3.92 -10.42 -4.93
CA LEU A 64 -2.68 -10.34 -4.16
C LEU A 64 -2.25 -11.72 -3.63
N ARG A 65 -3.21 -12.55 -3.23
CA ARG A 65 -2.94 -13.94 -2.81
C ARG A 65 -2.52 -14.84 -3.95
N GLN A 66 -3.20 -14.75 -5.09
CA GLN A 66 -2.89 -15.62 -6.23
C GLN A 66 -1.55 -15.27 -6.86
N LYS A 67 -1.25 -13.98 -7.01
CA LYS A 67 -0.08 -13.51 -7.75
C LYS A 67 1.17 -13.34 -6.88
N TYR A 68 1.00 -13.00 -5.60
CA TYR A 68 2.10 -12.68 -4.70
C TYR A 68 2.07 -13.46 -3.38
N GLU A 69 1.13 -14.39 -3.21
CA GLU A 69 1.03 -15.26 -2.02
C GLU A 69 0.88 -14.49 -0.70
N PHE A 70 0.25 -13.31 -0.74
CA PHE A 70 0.12 -12.44 0.44
C PHE A 70 -0.65 -13.11 1.60
N THR A 71 -0.04 -13.10 2.78
CA THR A 71 -0.71 -13.43 4.04
C THR A 71 -1.56 -12.26 4.55
N ASN A 72 -2.32 -12.46 5.62
CA ASN A 72 -3.05 -11.34 6.26
C ASN A 72 -2.11 -10.25 6.78
N ALA A 73 -0.92 -10.62 7.28
CA ALA A 73 0.08 -9.65 7.72
C ALA A 73 0.62 -8.82 6.55
N ASP A 74 0.83 -9.44 5.38
CA ASP A 74 1.25 -8.75 4.17
C ASP A 74 0.17 -7.79 3.67
N LEU A 75 -1.09 -8.21 3.74
CA LEU A 75 -2.23 -7.37 3.39
C LEU A 75 -2.30 -6.12 4.29
N GLU A 76 -2.10 -6.26 5.61
CA GLU A 76 -2.06 -5.11 6.52
C GLU A 76 -0.94 -4.12 6.13
N LYS A 77 0.28 -4.63 5.94
CA LYS A 77 1.44 -3.81 5.57
C LYS A 77 1.32 -3.19 4.19
N PHE A 78 0.70 -3.89 3.26
CA PHE A 78 0.47 -3.36 1.93
C PHE A 78 -0.60 -2.26 1.92
N ALA A 79 -1.67 -2.41 2.71
CA ALA A 79 -2.66 -1.36 2.88
C ALA A 79 -2.07 -0.10 3.54
N GLU A 80 -1.20 -0.26 4.55
CA GLU A 80 -0.42 0.84 5.13
C GLU A 80 0.45 1.53 4.07
N LEU A 81 1.14 0.76 3.21
CA LEU A 81 1.95 1.31 2.12
C LEU A 81 1.10 2.11 1.13
N LEU A 82 0.02 1.52 0.63
CA LEU A 82 -0.89 2.21 -0.29
C LEU A 82 -1.42 3.51 0.33
N PHE A 83 -1.69 3.51 1.64
CA PHE A 83 -2.11 4.71 2.35
C PHE A 83 -1.07 5.84 2.28
N THR A 84 0.22 5.53 2.42
CA THR A 84 1.29 6.55 2.25
C THR A 84 1.34 7.16 0.85
N LEU A 85 0.81 6.45 -0.16
CA LEU A 85 0.73 6.92 -1.54
C LEU A 85 -0.52 7.75 -1.83
N VAL A 86 -1.51 7.77 -0.94
CA VAL A 86 -2.75 8.55 -1.14
C VAL A 86 -2.50 10.06 -1.13
N PRO A 87 -1.85 10.69 -0.13
CA PRO A 87 -1.58 12.12 -0.18
C PRO A 87 -0.77 12.56 -1.41
N PRO A 88 0.32 11.87 -1.81
CA PRO A 88 1.14 12.30 -2.94
C PRO A 88 0.62 11.91 -4.33
N ALA A 89 -0.50 11.20 -4.43
CA ALA A 89 -1.02 10.77 -5.73
C ALA A 89 -1.42 11.97 -6.61
N PRO A 90 -1.11 11.91 -7.92
CA PRO A 90 -1.04 13.08 -8.80
C PRO A 90 -2.40 13.71 -9.12
N ASP A 91 -3.48 12.93 -9.01
CA ASP A 91 -4.82 13.38 -9.37
C ASP A 91 -5.89 12.72 -8.47
N PRO A 92 -7.11 13.30 -8.40
CA PRO A 92 -8.19 12.74 -7.58
C PRO A 92 -8.58 11.32 -7.95
N ASP A 93 -8.56 10.95 -9.23
CA ASP A 93 -8.98 9.63 -9.70
C ASP A 93 -7.98 8.55 -9.27
N THR A 94 -6.68 8.81 -9.38
CA THR A 94 -5.62 7.94 -8.83
C THR A 94 -5.73 7.80 -7.31
N ARG A 95 -6.06 8.88 -6.58
CA ARG A 95 -6.32 8.82 -5.15
C ARG A 95 -7.50 7.91 -4.81
N MET A 96 -8.60 8.04 -5.53
CA MET A 96 -9.80 7.23 -5.30
C MET A 96 -9.57 5.75 -5.58
N ARG A 97 -8.79 5.41 -6.61
CA ARG A 97 -8.40 4.02 -6.84
C ARG A 97 -7.57 3.46 -5.68
N LEU A 98 -6.58 4.21 -5.17
CA LEU A 98 -5.80 3.79 -4.00
C LEU A 98 -6.70 3.60 -2.76
N VAL A 99 -7.62 4.54 -2.51
CA VAL A 99 -8.59 4.44 -1.41
C VAL A 99 -9.45 3.18 -1.55
N ALA A 100 -9.99 2.91 -2.74
CA ALA A 100 -10.81 1.73 -3.01
C ALA A 100 -10.05 0.42 -2.78
N ARG A 101 -8.76 0.38 -3.13
CA ARG A 101 -7.85 -0.75 -2.88
C ARG A 101 -7.63 -0.98 -1.39
N ILE A 102 -7.34 0.08 -0.63
CA ILE A 102 -7.12 0.01 0.82
C ILE A 102 -8.39 -0.45 1.53
N ILE A 103 -9.55 0.10 1.16
CA ILE A 103 -10.84 -0.31 1.73
C ILE A 103 -11.13 -1.77 1.41
N GLY A 104 -10.87 -2.24 0.19
CA GLY A 104 -11.03 -3.64 -0.19
C GLY A 104 -10.20 -4.58 0.70
N ILE A 105 -8.93 -4.23 0.93
CA ILE A 105 -8.04 -4.99 1.81
C ILE A 105 -8.55 -4.99 3.25
N TYR A 106 -8.86 -3.84 3.82
CA TYR A 106 -9.28 -3.77 5.23
C TYR A 106 -10.66 -4.38 5.47
N ARG A 107 -11.59 -4.27 4.53
CA ARG A 107 -12.87 -4.99 4.61
C ARG A 107 -12.65 -6.50 4.67
N TYR A 108 -11.76 -7.03 3.84
CA TYR A 108 -11.40 -8.44 3.90
C TYR A 108 -10.83 -8.82 5.28
N LEU A 109 -9.88 -8.04 5.80
CA LEU A 109 -9.24 -8.30 7.09
C LEU A 109 -10.20 -8.17 8.27
N GLU A 110 -11.14 -7.23 8.25
CA GLU A 110 -12.20 -7.13 9.27
C GLU A 110 -13.10 -8.35 9.33
N VAL A 111 -13.37 -8.99 8.18
CA VAL A 111 -14.18 -10.22 8.12
C VAL A 111 -13.39 -11.45 8.56
N HIS A 112 -12.08 -11.49 8.26
CA HIS A 112 -11.27 -12.71 8.39
C HIS A 112 -10.29 -12.70 9.56
N GLU A 113 -10.11 -11.58 10.25
CA GLU A 113 -9.35 -11.51 11.49
C GLU A 113 -10.23 -11.32 12.71
N SER A 114 -9.89 -12.05 13.78
CA SER A 114 -10.59 -11.98 15.07
C SER A 114 -10.18 -10.76 15.89
N SER A 115 -9.03 -10.15 15.58
CA SER A 115 -8.44 -9.06 16.34
C SER A 115 -8.77 -7.70 15.75
N PHE A 116 -9.18 -6.79 16.62
CA PHE A 116 -9.34 -5.38 16.31
C PHE A 116 -7.97 -4.71 16.11
N SER A 117 -7.82 -3.94 15.03
CA SER A 117 -6.62 -3.13 14.73
C SER A 117 -6.95 -1.64 14.85
N TRP A 118 -6.33 -0.98 15.83
CA TRP A 118 -6.41 0.48 15.98
C TRP A 118 -5.86 1.21 14.75
N ASN A 119 -4.86 0.63 14.10
CA ASN A 119 -4.25 1.22 12.91
C ASN A 119 -5.23 1.22 11.73
N ARG A 120 -5.93 0.10 11.47
CA ARG A 120 -7.00 0.05 10.45
C ARG A 120 -8.06 1.09 10.71
N TYR A 121 -8.54 1.18 11.95
CA TYR A 121 -9.56 2.14 12.32
C TYR A 121 -9.12 3.58 12.03
N HIS A 122 -7.88 3.93 12.38
CA HIS A 122 -7.31 5.25 12.11
C HIS A 122 -7.23 5.54 10.61
N ILE A 123 -6.65 4.62 9.83
CA ILE A 123 -6.49 4.80 8.38
C ILE A 123 -7.86 4.92 7.71
N LEU A 124 -8.81 4.03 8.01
CA LEU A 124 -10.16 4.09 7.46
C LEU A 124 -10.88 5.40 7.81
N LYS A 125 -10.62 5.96 8.99
CA LYS A 125 -11.15 7.26 9.38
C LYS A 125 -10.53 8.40 8.56
N GLU A 126 -9.22 8.40 8.34
CA GLU A 126 -8.56 9.42 7.51
C GLU A 126 -8.92 9.32 6.04
N LEU A 127 -9.12 8.11 5.51
CA LEU A 127 -9.52 7.89 4.13
C LEU A 127 -10.88 8.53 3.79
N LYS A 128 -11.76 8.73 4.77
CA LYS A 128 -13.04 9.44 4.56
C LYS A 128 -12.86 10.86 4.04
N ASN A 129 -11.76 11.52 4.40
CA ASN A 129 -11.44 12.87 3.92
C ASN A 129 -11.16 12.93 2.41
N TYR A 130 -10.98 11.78 1.76
CA TYR A 130 -10.71 11.68 0.32
C TYR A 130 -11.95 11.23 -0.47
N THR A 131 -12.98 10.71 0.21
CA THR A 131 -14.20 10.18 -0.43
C THR A 131 -15.39 11.15 -0.39
N GLU A 132 -15.27 12.26 0.34
CA GLU A 132 -16.26 13.35 0.45
C GLU A 132 -15.87 14.55 -0.43
#